data_AF-A0A9X3MZC1-F1
#
_entry.id   AF-A0A9X3MZC1-F1
#
_cell.length_a   1.000
_cell.length_b   1.000
_cell.length_c   1.000
_cell.angle_alpha   90.00
_cell.angle_beta   90.00
_cell.angle_gamma   90.00
#
_symmetry.space_group_name_H-M   'P 1'
#
loop_
_entity.id
_entity.type
_entity.pdbx_description
1 polymer ?
#
loop_
_entity_poly.entity_id
_entity_poly.type
_entity_poly.pdbx_seq_one_letter_code
_entity_poly.pdbx_strand_id
1 'polypeptide(L)'
;MTFEERISDAVRVVEAVGAGIMVFGGLGSFVAFVLRVRRAETRKEAYPDLRRDLGRCILLGLEVLIVADIVETIIVDPTFESVAVLGVIVVIRTFLSFSLEVELDGAWPWRRRQVESGASSEASDGA
;
A
#
# COMPACT_ATOMS: atom_id res chain seq x y z
N MET A 1 -22.49 -19.14 -15.16
CA MET A 1 -21.20 -19.46 -14.52
C MET A 1 -20.21 -19.96 -15.55
N THR A 2 -19.70 -19.05 -16.38
CA THR A 2 -18.46 -19.29 -17.12
C THR A 2 -17.24 -19.10 -16.19
N PHE A 3 -16.03 -19.32 -16.69
CA PHE A 3 -14.83 -19.07 -15.88
C PHE A 3 -14.55 -17.57 -15.69
N GLU A 4 -14.82 -16.71 -16.69
CA GLU A 4 -14.60 -15.26 -16.56
C GLU A 4 -15.51 -14.66 -15.49
N GLU A 5 -16.78 -15.08 -15.44
CA GLU A 5 -17.79 -14.64 -14.48
C GLU A 5 -17.34 -14.88 -13.02
N ARG A 6 -16.71 -16.03 -12.74
CA ARG A 6 -16.15 -16.36 -11.42
C ARG A 6 -14.87 -15.61 -11.09
N ILE A 7 -14.06 -15.25 -12.10
CA ILE A 7 -12.85 -14.45 -11.90
C ILE A 7 -13.24 -13.00 -11.59
N SER A 8 -14.19 -12.42 -12.32
CA SER A 8 -14.65 -11.04 -12.10
C SER A 8 -15.25 -10.85 -10.70
N ASP A 9 -16.07 -11.79 -10.22
CA ASP A 9 -16.60 -11.71 -8.84
C ASP A 9 -15.50 -11.88 -7.78
N ALA A 10 -14.47 -12.69 -8.03
CA ALA A 10 -13.32 -12.81 -7.12
C ALA A 10 -12.48 -11.52 -7.07
N VAL A 11 -12.23 -10.87 -8.23
CA VAL A 11 -11.55 -9.56 -8.30
C VAL A 11 -12.32 -8.51 -7.50
N ARG A 12 -13.63 -8.39 -7.71
CA ARG A 12 -14.49 -7.44 -6.98
C ARG A 12 -14.46 -7.62 -5.46
N VAL A 13 -14.34 -8.86 -4.98
CA VAL A 13 -14.17 -9.13 -3.54
C VAL A 13 -12.82 -8.65 -3.04
N VAL A 14 -11.73 -8.87 -3.79
CA VAL A 14 -10.39 -8.34 -3.46
C VAL A 14 -10.39 -6.80 -3.47
N GLU A 15 -10.98 -6.17 -4.49
CA GLU A 15 -11.16 -4.72 -4.58
C GLU A 15 -11.92 -4.16 -3.36
N ALA A 16 -13.07 -4.76 -3.03
CA ALA A 16 -13.90 -4.33 -1.91
C ALA A 16 -13.19 -4.49 -0.55
N VAL A 17 -12.36 -5.53 -0.37
CA VAL A 17 -11.55 -5.69 0.85
C VAL A 17 -10.42 -4.66 0.90
N GLY A 18 -9.67 -4.47 -0.19
CA GLY A 18 -8.58 -3.49 -0.24
C GLY A 18 -9.06 -2.05 -0.04
N ALA A 19 -10.12 -1.65 -0.75
CA ALA A 19 -10.78 -0.35 -0.56
C ALA A 19 -11.40 -0.22 0.84
N GLY A 20 -11.99 -1.31 1.37
CA GLY A 20 -12.52 -1.36 2.74
C GLY A 20 -11.44 -1.09 3.79
N ILE A 21 -10.25 -1.69 3.65
CA ILE A 21 -9.10 -1.45 4.54
C ILE A 21 -8.70 0.03 4.52
N MET A 22 -8.63 0.66 3.33
CA MET A 22 -8.33 2.09 3.22
C MET A 22 -9.40 2.97 3.88
N VAL A 23 -10.68 2.69 3.63
CA VAL A 23 -11.81 3.51 4.11
C VAL A 23 -12.00 3.36 5.62
N PHE A 24 -12.09 2.13 6.14
CA PHE A 24 -12.32 1.90 7.57
C PHE A 24 -11.07 2.18 8.40
N GLY A 25 -9.87 1.84 7.90
CA GLY A 25 -8.61 2.23 8.52
C GLY A 25 -8.46 3.74 8.55
N GLY A 26 -8.70 4.42 7.42
CA GLY A 26 -8.57 5.87 7.31
C GLY A 26 -9.56 6.62 8.20
N LEU A 27 -10.81 6.17 8.26
CA LEU A 27 -11.82 6.72 9.16
C LEU A 27 -11.46 6.49 10.64
N GLY A 28 -10.94 5.30 10.98
CA GLY A 28 -10.44 4.99 12.32
C GLY A 28 -9.30 5.91 12.76
N SER A 29 -8.29 6.10 11.90
CA SER A 29 -7.17 7.02 12.12
C SER A 29 -7.63 8.46 12.28
N PHE A 30 -8.61 8.91 11.47
CA PHE A 30 -9.17 10.26 11.58
C PHE A 30 -9.98 10.47 12.88
N VAL A 31 -10.78 9.49 13.30
CA VAL A 31 -11.48 9.54 14.59
C VAL A 31 -10.48 9.55 15.75
N ALA A 32 -9.44 8.73 15.70
CA ALA A 32 -8.36 8.74 16.69
C ALA A 32 -7.65 10.10 16.74
N PHE A 33 -7.37 10.74 15.60
CA PHE A 33 -6.84 12.10 15.53
C PHE A 33 -7.76 13.14 16.17
N VAL A 34 -9.05 13.13 15.88
CA VAL A 34 -10.04 14.06 16.47
C VAL A 34 -10.13 13.88 18.00
N LEU A 35 -9.90 12.68 18.52
CA LEU A 35 -9.81 12.43 19.96
C LEU A 35 -8.46 12.89 20.55
N ARG A 36 -7.33 12.61 19.88
CA ARG A 36 -5.97 13.02 20.29
C ARG A 36 -5.79 14.55 20.29
N VAL A 37 -6.35 15.27 19.31
CA VAL A 37 -6.19 16.73 19.17
C VAL A 37 -7.02 17.54 20.18
N ARG A 38 -8.09 16.95 20.74
CA ARG A 38 -8.91 17.55 21.80
C ARG A 38 -8.26 17.48 23.18
N ARG A 39 -7.19 16.69 23.35
CA ARG A 39 -6.31 16.73 24.54
C ARG A 39 -5.13 17.66 24.27
N ALA A 40 -4.86 18.59 25.19
CA ALA A 40 -3.83 19.61 24.99
C ALA A 40 -2.41 19.03 24.92
N GLU A 41 -2.14 17.95 25.67
CA GLU A 41 -0.84 17.29 25.78
C GLU A 41 -0.42 16.61 24.47
N THR A 42 -1.27 15.72 23.94
CA THR A 42 -1.03 14.96 22.70
C THR A 42 -1.18 15.78 21.41
N ARG A 43 -1.51 17.08 21.50
CA ARG A 43 -1.84 17.92 20.32
C ARG A 43 -0.68 18.10 19.33
N LYS A 44 0.57 17.96 19.78
CA LYS A 44 1.77 18.06 18.91
C LYS A 44 2.02 16.80 18.09
N GLU A 45 1.72 15.64 18.65
CA GLU A 45 2.02 14.31 18.07
C GLU A 45 0.85 13.80 17.21
N ALA A 46 -0.37 14.26 17.49
CA ALA A 46 -1.59 13.85 16.78
C ALA A 46 -1.48 13.92 15.25
N TYR A 47 -0.85 14.94 14.65
CA TYR A 47 -0.72 15.05 13.18
C TYR A 47 0.34 14.09 12.60
N PRO A 48 1.59 14.01 13.13
CA PRO A 48 2.52 12.94 12.78
C PRO A 48 1.92 11.54 12.88
N ASP A 49 1.16 11.27 13.95
CA ASP A 49 0.55 9.95 14.16
C ASP A 49 -0.59 9.69 13.19
N LEU A 50 -1.45 10.68 12.91
CA LEU A 50 -2.45 10.58 11.84
C LEU A 50 -1.79 10.22 10.50
N ARG A 51 -0.66 10.86 10.16
CA ARG A 51 0.07 10.59 8.91
C ARG A 51 0.58 9.14 8.84
N ARG A 52 1.13 8.61 9.94
CA ARG A 52 1.58 7.21 10.04
C ARG A 52 0.41 6.23 9.99
N ASP A 53 -0.61 6.47 10.80
CA ASP A 53 -1.79 5.60 10.92
C ASP A 53 -2.58 5.56 9.58
N LEU A 54 -2.68 6.68 8.86
CA LEU A 54 -3.25 6.75 7.50
C LEU A 54 -2.37 6.05 6.46
N GLY A 55 -1.09 6.39 6.38
CA GLY A 55 -0.23 5.81 5.35
C GLY A 55 -0.11 4.29 5.51
N ARG A 56 -0.09 3.78 6.75
CA ARG A 56 -0.08 2.33 7.02
C ARG A 56 -1.36 1.63 6.56
N CYS A 57 -2.55 2.22 6.74
CA CYS A 57 -3.78 1.60 6.24
C CYS A 57 -3.94 1.73 4.72
N ILE A 58 -3.40 2.80 4.11
CA ILE A 58 -3.36 2.93 2.64
C ILE A 58 -2.39 1.90 2.04
N LEU A 59 -1.19 1.73 2.60
CA LEU A 59 -0.19 0.77 2.13
C LEU A 59 -0.72 -0.67 2.24
N LEU A 60 -1.32 -1.06 3.38
CA LEU A 60 -1.97 -2.37 3.54
C LEU A 60 -3.15 -2.56 2.56
N GLY A 61 -3.92 -1.50 2.29
CA GLY A 61 -4.95 -1.53 1.25
C GLY A 61 -4.37 -1.77 -0.14
N LEU A 62 -3.25 -1.11 -0.48
CA LEU A 62 -2.54 -1.28 -1.75
C LEU A 62 -1.92 -2.68 -1.89
N GLU A 63 -1.40 -3.27 -0.81
CA GLU A 63 -0.93 -4.68 -0.79
C GLU A 63 -2.05 -5.66 -1.13
N VAL A 64 -3.27 -5.45 -0.63
CA VAL A 64 -4.44 -6.29 -0.97
C VAL A 64 -4.91 -6.03 -2.40
N LEU A 65 -5.03 -4.75 -2.80
CA LEU A 65 -5.37 -4.41 -4.18
C LEU A 65 -4.35 -4.94 -5.18
N ILE A 66 -3.08 -5.15 -4.80
CA ILE A 66 -2.04 -5.69 -5.70
C ILE A 66 -2.48 -6.99 -6.39
N VAL A 67 -3.27 -7.83 -5.72
CA VAL A 67 -3.83 -9.04 -6.32
C VAL A 67 -4.87 -8.73 -7.41
N ALA A 68 -5.70 -7.68 -7.26
CA ALA A 68 -6.76 -7.33 -8.20
C ALA A 68 -6.21 -6.96 -9.59
N ASP A 69 -5.41 -5.90 -9.70
CA ASP A 69 -4.93 -5.45 -11.03
C ASP A 69 -3.95 -6.47 -11.65
N ILE A 70 -3.32 -7.36 -10.87
CA ILE A 70 -2.55 -8.49 -11.45
C ILE A 70 -3.50 -9.44 -12.18
N VAL A 71 -4.65 -9.79 -11.60
CA VAL A 71 -5.66 -10.61 -12.28
C VAL A 71 -6.26 -9.86 -13.48
N GLU A 72 -6.52 -8.56 -13.34
CA GLU A 72 -6.96 -7.69 -14.44
C GLU A 72 -6.00 -7.76 -15.65
N THR A 73 -4.68 -7.73 -15.41
CA THR A 73 -3.67 -7.84 -16.50
C THR A 73 -3.68 -9.17 -17.24
N ILE A 74 -4.31 -10.21 -16.70
CA ILE A 74 -4.33 -11.58 -17.27
C ILE A 74 -5.61 -11.83 -18.08
N ILE A 75 -6.72 -11.16 -17.77
CA ILE A 75 -8.03 -11.38 -18.39
C ILE A 75 -8.35 -10.42 -19.55
N VAL A 76 -7.55 -9.37 -19.74
CA VAL A 76 -7.72 -8.40 -20.83
C VAL A 76 -7.19 -8.93 -22.16
N ASP A 77 -8.01 -8.90 -23.22
CA ASP A 77 -7.59 -9.25 -24.58
C ASP A 77 -6.39 -8.41 -25.04
N PRO A 78 -5.32 -9.03 -25.59
CA PRO A 78 -4.06 -8.36 -25.91
C PRO A 78 -4.14 -7.51 -27.20
N THR A 79 -4.90 -6.42 -27.15
CA THR A 79 -4.85 -5.34 -28.16
C THR A 79 -3.82 -4.28 -27.77
N PHE A 80 -3.23 -3.60 -28.75
CA PHE A 80 -2.27 -2.52 -28.49
C PHE A 80 -2.84 -1.36 -27.66
N GLU A 81 -4.13 -1.06 -27.81
CA GLU A 81 -4.81 0.00 -27.05
C GLU A 81 -5.10 -0.44 -25.61
N SER A 82 -5.63 -1.65 -25.42
CA SER A 82 -5.85 -2.26 -24.11
C SER A 82 -4.54 -2.33 -23.30
N VAL A 83 -3.46 -2.81 -23.93
CA VAL A 83 -2.13 -2.94 -23.30
C VAL A 83 -1.52 -1.57 -22.97
N ALA A 84 -1.76 -0.54 -23.79
CA ALA A 84 -1.29 0.82 -23.50
C ALA A 84 -1.98 1.42 -22.26
N VAL A 85 -3.32 1.30 -22.16
CA VAL A 85 -4.08 1.77 -20.99
C VAL A 85 -3.66 1.00 -19.73
N LEU A 86 -3.58 -0.32 -19.83
CA LEU A 86 -3.15 -1.20 -18.75
C LEU A 86 -1.73 -0.87 -18.26
N GLY A 87 -0.79 -0.64 -19.17
CA GLY A 87 0.58 -0.23 -18.85
C GLY A 87 0.66 1.10 -18.10
N VAL A 88 -0.18 2.08 -18.47
CA VAL A 88 -0.28 3.36 -17.74
C VAL A 88 -0.83 3.16 -16.33
N ILE A 89 -1.85 2.31 -16.14
CA ILE A 89 -2.39 1.98 -14.81
C ILE A 89 -1.31 1.34 -13.93
N VAL A 90 -0.57 0.36 -14.45
CA VAL A 90 0.54 -0.31 -13.73
C VAL A 90 1.64 0.70 -13.35
N VAL A 91 2.02 1.61 -14.23
CA VAL A 91 3.02 2.66 -13.93
C VAL A 91 2.54 3.62 -12.83
N ILE A 92 1.29 4.11 -12.92
CA ILE A 92 0.69 4.98 -11.89
C ILE A 92 0.68 4.25 -10.54
N ARG A 93 0.26 2.98 -10.54
CA ARG A 93 0.21 2.12 -9.35
C ARG A 93 1.58 1.97 -8.70
N THR A 94 2.60 1.56 -9.45
CA THR A 94 3.97 1.39 -8.93
C THR A 94 4.48 2.70 -8.35
N PHE A 95 4.23 3.84 -9.01
CA PHE A 95 4.63 5.15 -8.52
C PHE A 95 3.91 5.54 -7.21
N LEU A 96 2.60 5.31 -7.10
CA LEU A 96 1.82 5.64 -5.89
C LEU A 96 2.24 4.80 -4.69
N SER A 97 2.32 3.47 -4.82
CA SER A 97 2.77 2.58 -3.73
C SER A 97 4.18 2.97 -3.27
N PHE A 98 5.09 3.21 -4.22
CA PHE A 98 6.46 3.62 -3.93
C PHE A 98 6.55 4.97 -3.22
N SER A 99 5.80 5.98 -3.69
CA SER A 99 5.81 7.32 -3.09
C SER A 99 5.29 7.31 -1.65
N LEU A 100 4.30 6.48 -1.34
CA LEU A 100 3.74 6.33 0.00
C LEU A 100 4.70 5.60 0.95
N GLU A 101 5.36 4.53 0.48
CA GLU A 101 6.38 3.80 1.24
C GLU A 101 7.55 4.73 1.63
N VAL A 102 8.05 5.54 0.69
CA VAL A 102 9.11 6.52 0.94
C VAL A 102 8.68 7.66 1.88
N GLU A 103 7.43 8.11 1.81
CA GLU A 103 6.90 9.13 2.73
C GLU A 103 6.71 8.60 4.17
N LEU A 104 6.45 7.29 4.32
CA LEU A 104 6.28 6.63 5.62
C LEU A 104 7.61 6.30 6.30
N ASP A 105 8.53 5.63 5.60
CA ASP A 105 9.83 5.24 6.15
C ASP A 105 10.82 6.41 6.22
N GLY A 106 10.63 7.47 5.42
CA GLY A 106 11.61 8.55 5.26
C GLY A 106 12.92 8.12 4.59
N ALA A 107 12.99 6.89 4.07
CA ALA A 107 14.16 6.29 3.45
C ALA A 107 13.78 5.54 2.15
N TRP A 108 14.50 5.85 1.07
CA TRP A 108 14.32 5.30 -0.28
C TRP A 108 14.82 3.83 -0.30
N PRO A 109 14.00 2.82 -0.66
CA PRO A 109 14.09 1.47 -0.08
C PRO A 109 15.36 0.64 -0.34
N TRP A 110 16.12 0.81 -1.43
CA TRP A 110 17.43 0.12 -1.55
C TRP A 110 18.46 0.60 -0.51
N ARG A 111 18.27 1.77 0.10
CA ARG A 111 19.07 2.22 1.25
C ARG A 111 18.81 1.37 2.51
N ARG A 112 17.61 0.81 2.68
CA ARG A 112 17.25 -0.04 3.82
C ARG A 112 18.07 -1.34 3.84
N ARG A 113 18.25 -1.97 2.68
CA ARG A 113 19.05 -3.20 2.48
C ARG A 113 20.54 -3.07 2.87
N GLN A 114 21.08 -1.85 2.94
CA GLN A 114 22.49 -1.63 3.30
C GLN A 114 22.76 -1.81 4.81
N VAL A 115 21.74 -1.69 5.66
CA VAL A 115 21.90 -1.84 7.12
C VAL A 115 21.92 -3.31 7.52
N GLU A 116 21.03 -4.12 6.94
CA GLU A 116 20.92 -5.56 7.21
C GLU A 116 22.15 -6.34 6.72
N SER A 117 22.73 -5.92 5.60
CA SER A 117 23.96 -6.51 5.05
C SER A 117 25.22 -6.15 5.86
N GLY A 118 25.24 -5.00 6.56
CA GLY A 118 26.32 -4.64 7.48
C GLY A 118 26.34 -5.51 8.73
N ALA A 119 25.20 -5.58 9.44
CA ALA A 119 25.07 -6.37 10.67
C ALA A 119 25.35 -7.88 10.48
N SER A 120 25.14 -8.39 9.26
CA SER A 120 25.47 -9.77 8.87
C SER A 120 26.98 -10.04 8.83
N SER A 121 27.82 -9.01 8.61
CA SER A 121 29.27 -9.16 8.50
C SER A 121 29.96 -9.13 9.86
N GLU A 122 29.55 -8.23 10.76
CA GLU A 122 30.13 -8.11 12.11
C GLU A 122 29.88 -9.37 12.97
N ALA A 123 28.78 -10.08 12.73
CA ALA A 123 28.48 -11.34 13.39
C ALA A 123 29.35 -12.54 12.93
N SER A 124 30.10 -12.40 11.83
CA SER A 124 30.95 -13.47 11.28
C SER A 124 32.44 -13.31 11.58
N ASP A 125 32.87 -12.14 12.07
CA ASP A 125 34.29 -11.77 12.28
C ASP A 125 34.68 -11.81 13.78
N GLY A 126 33.82 -12.40 14.62
CA GLY A 126 33.93 -12.45 16.08
C GLY A 126 33.68 -13.84 16.69
N ALA A 127 33.97 -14.90 15.95
CA ALA A 127 33.77 -16.31 16.34
C ALA A 127 35.04 -17.16 16.15
#